data_AF-A0A835IH03-F1
#
_entry.id   AF-A0A835IH03-F1
#
_cell.length_a   1.000
_cell.length_b   1.000
_cell.length_c   1.000
_cell.angle_alpha   90.00
_cell.angle_beta   90.00
_cell.angle_gamma   90.00
#
_symmetry.space_group_name_H-M   'P 1'
#
loop_
_entity.id
_entity.type
_entity.pdbx_description
1 polymer ?
#
loop_
_entity_poly.entity_id
_entity_poly.type
_entity_poly.pdbx_seq_one_letter_code
_entity_poly.pdbx_strand_id
1 'polypeptide(L)'
;MAIYGKLRKLALCKVGDKTWTVIEHEKNFYEDIRYHSKNFFAVDEYGGVVRCDLASSMATQVTPPWTLKGDKMYLAGTPTGLLLAIRFIETKPDSTYRTKGFTIYQLNQIDDETYGQCERAEDLGNQMLFVGQNHSVLIPVPRFSAQGDCIYFTDDCLNQHQNGLGGGHDVGVFDLKDNNCIELQPL
;
A
#
# COMPACT_ATOMS: atom_id res chain seq x y z
N MET A 1 10.23 1.06 -11.94
CA MET A 1 9.65 2.35 -11.53
C MET A 1 9.96 2.57 -10.06
N ALA A 2 10.07 3.81 -9.60
CA ALA A 2 10.37 4.14 -8.22
C ALA A 2 9.65 5.40 -7.77
N ILE A 3 9.46 5.53 -6.45
CA ILE A 3 9.06 6.78 -5.78
C ILE A 3 10.34 7.50 -5.36
N TYR A 4 10.44 8.81 -5.62
CA TYR A 4 11.64 9.57 -5.28
C TYR A 4 11.36 11.01 -4.82
N GLY A 5 12.32 11.54 -4.07
CA GLY A 5 12.34 12.93 -3.62
C GLY A 5 11.32 13.26 -2.53
N LYS A 6 11.41 14.49 -1.99
CA LYS A 6 10.54 14.98 -0.91
C LYS A 6 9.05 15.00 -1.28
N LEU A 7 8.76 15.24 -2.57
CA LEU A 7 7.40 15.24 -3.10
C LEU A 7 6.91 13.82 -3.48
N ARG A 8 7.73 12.78 -3.27
CA ARG A 8 7.40 11.38 -3.57
C ARG A 8 6.81 11.22 -4.97
N LYS A 9 7.56 11.71 -5.95
CA LYS A 9 7.19 11.65 -7.38
C LYS A 9 7.51 10.28 -7.96
N LEU A 10 6.89 9.97 -9.10
CA LEU A 10 7.14 8.74 -9.83
C LEU A 10 8.26 8.93 -10.86
N ALA A 11 9.16 7.97 -10.93
CA ALA A 11 10.22 7.93 -11.94
C ALA A 11 10.36 6.54 -12.57
N LEU A 12 10.64 6.52 -13.87
CA LEU A 12 10.85 5.33 -14.67
C LEU A 12 12.29 5.32 -15.22
N CYS A 13 12.90 4.15 -15.20
CA CYS A 13 14.17 3.89 -15.86
C CYS A 13 14.01 2.56 -16.61
N LYS A 14 14.15 2.60 -17.93
CA LYS A 14 14.07 1.46 -18.83
C LYS A 14 15.46 0.89 -19.07
N VAL A 15 15.51 -0.34 -19.57
CA VAL A 15 16.78 -0.96 -19.98
C VAL A 15 17.44 -0.10 -21.05
N GLY A 16 18.67 0.34 -20.80
CA GLY A 16 19.44 1.19 -21.71
C GLY A 16 19.30 2.70 -21.44
N ASP A 17 18.38 3.12 -20.58
CA ASP A 17 18.29 4.52 -20.17
C ASP A 17 19.53 4.91 -19.36
N LYS A 18 20.02 6.14 -19.59
CA LYS A 18 21.13 6.74 -18.81
C LYS A 18 20.64 7.61 -17.66
N THR A 19 19.36 7.96 -17.68
CA THR A 19 18.72 8.88 -16.73
C THR A 19 17.32 8.38 -16.41
N TRP A 20 16.84 8.69 -15.20
CA TRP A 20 15.45 8.45 -14.84
C TRP A 20 14.54 9.49 -15.48
N THR A 21 13.44 9.05 -16.07
CA THR A 21 12.38 9.89 -16.63
C THR A 21 11.27 10.06 -15.60
N VAL A 22 10.88 11.30 -15.35
CA VAL A 22 9.75 11.60 -14.44
C VAL A 22 8.45 11.20 -15.13
N ILE A 23 7.57 10.50 -14.40
CA ILE A 23 6.21 10.28 -14.86
C ILE A 23 5.41 11.52 -14.47
N GLU A 24 4.93 12.26 -15.47
CA GLU A 24 4.20 13.50 -15.24
C GLU A 24 2.75 13.20 -14.82
N HIS A 25 2.34 13.85 -13.75
CA HIS A 25 0.98 13.80 -13.23
C HIS A 25 0.71 15.03 -12.36
N GLU A 26 -0.54 15.49 -12.31
CA GLU A 26 -0.92 16.67 -11.52
C GLU A 26 -0.74 16.46 -10.01
N LYS A 27 -0.74 15.20 -9.56
CA LYS A 27 -0.60 14.81 -8.16
C LYS A 27 0.80 14.33 -7.81
N ASN A 28 1.11 14.42 -6.53
CA ASN A 28 2.36 14.00 -5.90
C ASN A 28 2.04 13.16 -4.66
N PHE A 29 3.03 12.88 -3.83
CA PHE A 29 2.85 12.21 -2.54
C PHE A 29 2.39 10.75 -2.66
N TYR A 30 3.01 10.01 -3.58
CA TYR A 30 2.80 8.57 -3.71
C TYR A 30 3.37 7.81 -2.51
N GLU A 31 2.60 6.84 -1.98
CA GLU A 31 2.98 5.97 -0.86
C GLU A 31 3.51 4.61 -1.36
N ASP A 32 2.89 4.04 -2.39
CA ASP A 32 3.25 2.71 -2.90
C ASP A 32 3.12 2.62 -4.43
N ILE A 33 3.88 1.71 -5.04
CA ILE A 33 3.86 1.36 -6.46
C ILE A 33 3.78 -0.17 -6.60
N ARG A 34 2.89 -0.64 -7.48
CA ARG A 34 2.73 -2.06 -7.79
C ARG A 34 2.73 -2.32 -9.29
N TYR A 35 3.49 -3.33 -9.72
CA TYR A 35 3.31 -3.92 -11.05
C TYR A 35 2.29 -5.06 -10.97
N HIS A 36 1.21 -4.97 -11.74
CA HIS A 36 0.13 -5.96 -11.78
C HIS A 36 -0.56 -5.93 -13.14
N SER A 37 -1.03 -7.08 -13.65
CA SER A 37 -1.71 -7.19 -14.96
C SER A 37 -1.04 -6.37 -16.07
N LYS A 38 0.30 -6.52 -16.21
CA LYS A 38 1.16 -5.83 -17.18
C LYS A 38 1.27 -4.30 -17.04
N ASN A 39 0.72 -3.71 -15.99
CA ASN A 39 0.67 -2.28 -15.75
C ASN A 39 1.36 -1.90 -14.44
N PHE A 40 1.86 -0.65 -14.35
CA PHE A 40 2.29 -0.07 -13.09
C PHE A 40 1.16 0.78 -12.51
N PHE A 41 0.87 0.57 -11.24
CA PHE A 41 -0.07 1.35 -10.46
C PHE A 41 0.66 2.06 -9.33
N ALA A 42 0.20 3.25 -8.98
CA ALA A 42 0.69 3.97 -7.81
C ALA A 42 -0.49 4.54 -7.03
N VAL A 43 -0.37 4.58 -5.71
CA VAL A 43 -1.38 5.16 -4.81
C VAL A 43 -0.81 6.39 -4.10
N ASP A 44 -1.57 7.47 -4.07
CA ASP A 44 -1.23 8.68 -3.31
C ASP A 44 -1.68 8.61 -1.84
N GLU A 45 -1.19 9.52 -1.01
CA GLU A 45 -1.51 9.61 0.42
C GLU A 45 -3.01 9.82 0.74
N TYR A 46 -3.82 10.09 -0.28
CA TYR A 46 -5.26 10.26 -0.18
C TYR A 46 -6.03 9.06 -0.76
N GLY A 47 -5.34 7.96 -1.11
CA GLY A 47 -5.94 6.74 -1.65
C GLY A 47 -6.28 6.82 -3.15
N GLY A 48 -5.88 7.89 -3.84
CA GLY A 48 -6.04 8.00 -5.28
C GLY A 48 -5.08 7.05 -6.00
N VAL A 49 -5.62 6.15 -6.84
CA VAL A 49 -4.82 5.21 -7.63
C VAL A 49 -4.70 5.72 -9.06
N VAL A 50 -3.48 5.70 -9.58
CA VAL A 50 -3.18 6.00 -10.98
C VAL A 50 -2.54 4.79 -11.65
N ARG A 51 -2.79 4.63 -12.95
CA ARG A 51 -2.08 3.71 -13.84
C ARG A 51 -1.05 4.50 -14.63
N CYS A 52 0.18 4.01 -14.70
CA CYS A 52 1.27 4.67 -15.40
C CYS A 52 1.46 4.09 -16.80
N ASP A 53 1.33 4.92 -17.83
CA ASP A 53 1.70 4.57 -19.20
C ASP A 53 3.21 4.76 -19.39
N LEU A 54 3.89 3.65 -19.63
CA LEU A 54 5.34 3.62 -19.81
C LEU A 54 5.79 4.18 -21.16
N ALA A 55 4.91 4.22 -22.17
CA ALA A 55 5.24 4.75 -23.49
C ALA A 55 5.23 6.28 -23.48
N SER A 56 4.15 6.87 -22.96
CA SER A 56 3.99 8.34 -22.88
C SER A 56 4.65 8.98 -21.66
N SER A 57 5.05 8.19 -20.65
CA SER A 57 5.53 8.70 -19.35
C SER A 57 4.50 9.56 -18.62
N MET A 58 3.21 9.22 -18.79
CA MET A 58 2.08 9.88 -18.15
C MET A 58 1.38 8.91 -17.20
N ALA A 59 0.74 9.45 -16.17
CA ALA A 59 -0.19 8.67 -15.35
C ALA A 59 -1.64 9.04 -15.65
N THR A 60 -2.53 8.06 -15.61
CA THR A 60 -3.98 8.21 -15.76
C THR A 60 -4.67 7.79 -14.47
N GLN A 61 -5.59 8.61 -13.99
CA GLN A 61 -6.34 8.30 -12.77
C GLN A 61 -7.27 7.10 -12.99
N VAL A 62 -7.23 6.15 -12.05
CA VAL A 62 -8.10 4.95 -12.02
C VAL A 62 -9.21 5.14 -10.99
N THR A 63 -8.86 5.56 -9.78
CA THR A 63 -9.82 5.95 -8.73
C THR A 63 -9.48 7.35 -8.23
N PRO A 64 -10.47 8.22 -7.98
CA PRO A 64 -10.21 9.50 -7.33
C PRO A 64 -9.70 9.30 -5.89
N PRO A 65 -8.97 10.30 -5.36
CA PRO A 65 -8.65 10.37 -3.95
C PRO A 65 -9.91 10.30 -3.10
N TRP A 66 -9.82 9.65 -1.95
CA TRP A 66 -10.87 9.63 -0.96
C TRP A 66 -10.69 10.75 0.07
N THR A 67 -11.75 11.00 0.83
CA THR A 67 -11.68 11.86 2.02
C THR A 67 -11.14 11.13 3.25
N LEU A 68 -10.99 9.80 3.18
CA LEU A 68 -10.42 9.00 4.27
C LEU A 68 -8.90 9.15 4.31
N LYS A 69 -8.44 9.92 5.28
CA LYS A 69 -7.01 10.16 5.54
C LYS A 69 -6.46 9.04 6.42
N GLY A 70 -5.83 8.04 5.80
CA GLY A 70 -4.97 7.09 6.49
C GLY A 70 -3.55 7.64 6.67
N ASP A 71 -2.71 6.89 7.39
CA ASP A 71 -1.31 7.24 7.62
C ASP A 71 -0.37 6.55 6.63
N LYS A 72 -0.74 5.36 6.13
CA LYS A 72 -0.03 4.62 5.09
C LYS A 72 -1.00 3.95 4.12
N MET A 73 -0.58 3.85 2.86
CA MET A 73 -1.33 3.22 1.78
C MET A 73 -0.49 2.11 1.15
N TYR A 74 -1.12 0.97 0.89
CA TYR A 74 -0.46 -0.22 0.36
C TYR A 74 -1.24 -0.80 -0.81
N LEU A 75 -0.56 -1.17 -1.89
CA LEU A 75 -1.15 -1.84 -3.05
C LEU A 75 -0.70 -3.31 -3.12
N ALA A 76 -1.66 -4.22 -3.05
CA ALA A 76 -1.46 -5.63 -3.38
C ALA A 76 -2.21 -5.99 -4.67
N GLY A 77 -1.67 -6.97 -5.40
CA GLY A 77 -2.37 -7.55 -6.55
C GLY A 77 -3.28 -8.68 -6.12
N THR A 78 -4.46 -8.80 -6.72
CA THR A 78 -5.39 -9.91 -6.54
C THR A 78 -5.64 -10.59 -7.89
N PRO A 79 -6.24 -11.80 -7.92
CA PRO A 79 -6.65 -12.41 -9.18
C PRO A 79 -7.67 -11.58 -9.99
N THR A 80 -8.39 -10.67 -9.34
CA THR A 80 -9.46 -9.86 -9.93
C THR A 80 -9.09 -8.39 -10.09
N GLY A 81 -7.85 -7.98 -9.78
CA GLY A 81 -7.40 -6.59 -9.87
C GLY A 81 -6.48 -6.20 -8.73
N LEU A 82 -6.83 -5.13 -8.01
CA LEU A 82 -5.98 -4.57 -6.96
C LEU A 82 -6.70 -4.54 -5.62
N LEU A 83 -5.90 -4.63 -4.56
CA LEU A 83 -6.32 -4.44 -3.18
C LEU A 83 -5.57 -3.22 -2.64
N LEU A 84 -6.31 -2.27 -2.08
CA LEU A 84 -5.77 -1.13 -1.36
C LEU A 84 -5.99 -1.33 0.13
N ALA A 85 -4.90 -1.41 0.91
CA ALA A 85 -4.97 -1.40 2.36
C ALA A 85 -4.54 -0.02 2.90
N ILE A 86 -5.35 0.54 3.79
CA ILE A 86 -5.12 1.80 4.47
C ILE A 86 -4.79 1.48 5.92
N ARG A 87 -3.62 1.88 6.41
CA ARG A 87 -3.21 1.72 7.82
C ARG A 87 -3.44 3.02 8.57
N PHE A 88 -3.96 2.87 9.79
CA PHE A 88 -4.15 3.94 10.74
C PHE A 88 -3.18 3.76 11.90
N ILE A 89 -2.45 4.82 12.23
CA ILE A 89 -1.39 4.83 13.23
C ILE A 89 -1.79 5.80 14.35
N GLU A 90 -1.72 5.31 15.58
CA GLU A 90 -1.91 6.12 16.77
C GLU A 90 -0.55 6.56 17.30
N THR A 91 -0.32 7.88 17.37
CA THR A 91 0.85 8.44 18.07
C THR A 91 0.49 8.66 19.54
N LYS A 92 1.33 8.14 20.44
CA LYS A 92 1.19 8.24 21.88
C LYS A 92 1.87 9.51 22.41
N PRO A 93 1.54 9.96 23.64
CA PRO A 93 2.13 11.17 24.24
C PRO A 93 3.65 11.11 24.42
N ASP A 94 4.22 9.91 24.57
CA ASP A 94 5.67 9.67 24.64
C ASP A 94 6.34 9.66 23.25
N SER A 95 5.61 10.09 22.22
CA SER A 95 5.99 10.09 20.81
C SER A 95 6.19 8.70 20.20
N THR A 96 5.97 7.61 20.93
CA THR A 96 5.89 6.28 20.31
C THR A 96 4.62 6.16 19.46
N TYR A 97 4.55 5.16 18.60
CA TYR A 97 3.36 4.93 17.80
C TYR A 97 3.03 3.44 17.74
N ARG A 98 1.80 3.15 17.35
CA ARG A 98 1.34 1.80 17.09
C ARG A 98 0.26 1.79 16.03
N THR A 99 0.12 0.66 15.37
CA THR A 99 -0.98 0.41 14.45
C THR A 99 -2.30 0.31 15.21
N LYS A 100 -3.23 1.21 14.88
CA LYS A 100 -4.60 1.21 15.42
C LYS A 100 -5.51 0.27 14.64
N GLY A 101 -5.26 0.13 13.34
CA GLY A 101 -5.99 -0.82 12.50
C GLY A 101 -5.86 -0.53 11.03
N PHE A 102 -6.69 -1.22 10.25
CA PHE A 102 -6.69 -1.13 8.80
C PHE A 102 -8.11 -1.06 8.23
N THR A 103 -8.22 -0.45 7.06
CA THR A 103 -9.39 -0.61 6.17
C THR A 103 -8.90 -1.11 4.83
N ILE A 104 -9.66 -2.00 4.21
CA ILE A 104 -9.32 -2.57 2.90
C ILE A 104 -10.37 -2.18 1.87
N TYR A 105 -9.90 -1.95 0.66
CA TYR A 105 -10.74 -1.74 -0.50
C TYR A 105 -10.28 -2.61 -1.67
N GLN A 106 -11.25 -3.14 -2.40
CA GLN A 106 -11.05 -3.91 -3.60
C GLN A 106 -11.33 -3.03 -4.82
N LEU A 107 -10.42 -3.06 -5.79
CA LEU A 107 -10.58 -2.42 -7.08
C LEU A 107 -10.55 -3.51 -8.16
N ASN A 108 -11.74 -3.92 -8.59
CA ASN A 108 -11.89 -5.01 -9.55
C ASN A 108 -11.59 -4.53 -10.98
N GLN A 109 -10.74 -5.26 -11.67
CA GLN A 109 -10.48 -5.09 -13.09
C GLN A 109 -11.69 -5.59 -13.88
N ILE A 110 -12.20 -4.76 -14.78
CA ILE A 110 -13.33 -5.11 -15.66
C ILE A 110 -12.80 -5.65 -16.98
N ASP A 111 -11.77 -4.99 -17.54
CA ASP A 111 -11.04 -5.40 -18.74
C ASP A 111 -9.58 -4.94 -18.66
N ASP A 112 -8.81 -5.08 -19.74
CA ASP A 112 -7.38 -4.72 -19.78
C ASP A 112 -7.10 -3.23 -19.46
N GLU A 113 -8.09 -2.36 -19.61
CA GLU A 113 -7.94 -0.92 -19.46
C GLU A 113 -8.78 -0.28 -18.35
N THR A 114 -9.88 -0.92 -17.95
CA THR A 114 -10.86 -0.34 -17.03
C THR A 114 -10.96 -1.10 -15.70
N TYR A 115 -11.25 -0.32 -14.66
CA TYR A 115 -11.48 -0.81 -13.31
C TYR A 115 -12.85 -0.32 -12.83
N GLY A 116 -13.50 -1.15 -12.03
CA GLY A 116 -14.78 -0.82 -11.41
C GLY A 116 -14.65 0.23 -10.32
N GLN A 117 -15.76 0.47 -9.63
CA GLN A 117 -15.73 1.28 -8.42
C GLN A 117 -14.89 0.60 -7.36
N CYS A 118 -14.20 1.40 -6.57
CA CYS A 118 -13.46 0.87 -5.43
C CYS A 118 -14.43 0.61 -4.28
N GLU A 119 -14.53 -0.64 -3.86
CA GLU A 119 -15.49 -1.10 -2.87
C GLU A 119 -14.77 -1.48 -1.59
N ARG A 120 -15.35 -1.15 -0.43
CA ARG A 120 -14.80 -1.57 0.86
C ARG A 120 -14.92 -3.10 0.96
N ALA A 121 -13.83 -3.75 1.37
CA ALA A 121 -13.81 -5.17 1.66
C ALA A 121 -13.72 -5.37 3.18
N GLU A 122 -14.55 -6.26 3.73
CA GLU A 122 -14.53 -6.62 5.16
C GLU A 122 -13.59 -7.81 5.44
N ASP A 123 -13.15 -8.53 4.41
CA ASP A 123 -12.27 -9.69 4.51
C ASP A 123 -11.28 -9.76 3.32
N LEU A 124 -10.37 -10.73 3.36
CA LEU A 124 -9.38 -11.01 2.33
C LEU A 124 -9.69 -12.31 1.56
N GLY A 125 -10.89 -12.87 1.72
CA GLY A 125 -11.26 -14.17 1.17
C GLY A 125 -10.41 -15.33 1.72
N ASN A 126 -10.17 -15.36 3.03
CA ASN A 126 -9.33 -16.36 3.71
C ASN A 126 -7.88 -16.38 3.18
N GLN A 127 -7.33 -15.19 2.93
CA GLN A 127 -5.93 -14.95 2.55
C GLN A 127 -5.22 -14.10 3.60
N MET A 128 -3.90 -14.03 3.50
CA MET A 128 -3.05 -13.21 4.37
C MET A 128 -2.46 -12.07 3.55
N LEU A 129 -2.55 -10.85 4.07
CA LEU A 129 -1.90 -9.70 3.48
C LEU A 129 -0.64 -9.36 4.28
N PHE A 130 0.50 -9.26 3.61
CA PHE A 130 1.74 -8.76 4.21
C PHE A 130 1.99 -7.34 3.74
N VAL A 131 2.23 -6.41 4.66
CA VAL A 131 2.51 -4.99 4.39
C VAL A 131 3.71 -4.48 5.19
N GLY A 132 4.29 -3.39 4.72
CA GLY A 132 5.42 -2.72 5.35
C GLY A 132 6.25 -1.97 4.33
N GLN A 133 7.56 -1.87 4.58
CA GLN A 133 8.48 -1.12 3.71
C GLN A 133 8.69 -1.77 2.33
N ASN A 134 8.47 -3.08 2.24
CA ASN A 134 8.60 -3.87 1.02
C ASN A 134 7.26 -3.92 0.26
N HIS A 135 7.27 -4.50 -0.94
CA HIS A 135 6.05 -4.72 -1.68
C HIS A 135 5.02 -5.53 -0.90
N SER A 136 3.80 -5.02 -0.87
CA SER A 136 2.67 -5.68 -0.27
C SER A 136 2.28 -6.93 -1.08
N VAL A 137 2.02 -8.03 -0.38
CA VAL A 137 1.69 -9.31 -1.01
C VAL A 137 0.50 -9.97 -0.33
N LEU A 138 -0.46 -10.38 -1.15
CA LEU A 138 -1.60 -11.19 -0.74
C LEU A 138 -1.28 -12.65 -1.07
N ILE A 139 -1.31 -13.53 -0.06
CA ILE A 139 -1.01 -14.95 -0.24
C ILE A 139 -2.12 -15.83 0.37
N PRO A 140 -2.40 -17.01 -0.22
CA PRO A 140 -3.26 -18.00 0.41
C PRO A 140 -2.68 -18.47 1.75
N VAL A 141 -3.56 -18.77 2.71
CA VAL A 141 -3.15 -19.32 4.00
C VAL A 141 -2.46 -20.68 3.81
N PRO A 142 -1.19 -20.84 4.22
CA PRO A 142 -0.55 -22.15 4.20
C PRO A 142 -1.22 -23.08 5.21
N ARG A 143 -1.24 -24.39 4.93
CA ARG A 143 -1.97 -25.39 5.73
C ARG A 143 -1.54 -25.50 7.21
N PHE A 144 -0.44 -24.88 7.60
CA PHE A 144 0.12 -24.99 8.94
C PHE A 144 0.59 -23.59 9.39
N SER A 145 0.02 -23.12 10.51
CA SER A 145 0.45 -21.99 11.35
C SER A 145 0.16 -20.54 10.94
N ALA A 146 -0.83 -20.27 10.10
CA ALA A 146 -1.26 -18.90 9.82
C ALA A 146 -2.79 -18.74 9.82
N GLN A 147 -3.25 -17.51 10.07
CA GLN A 147 -4.67 -17.16 10.12
C GLN A 147 -5.03 -16.37 8.86
N GLY A 148 -6.13 -16.77 8.22
CA GLY A 148 -6.72 -16.03 7.09
C GLY A 148 -7.42 -14.77 7.56
N ASP A 149 -7.66 -13.85 6.63
CA ASP A 149 -8.29 -12.56 6.88
C ASP A 149 -7.51 -11.72 7.91
N CYS A 150 -6.20 -11.88 7.89
CA CYS A 150 -5.25 -11.15 8.72
C CYS A 150 -4.26 -10.35 7.86
N ILE A 151 -3.90 -9.18 8.38
CA ILE A 151 -2.84 -8.33 7.84
C ILE A 151 -1.62 -8.42 8.75
N TYR A 152 -0.51 -8.92 8.21
CA TYR A 152 0.78 -9.01 8.87
C TYR A 152 1.60 -7.78 8.48
N PHE A 153 1.97 -6.97 9.46
CA PHE A 153 2.63 -5.69 9.19
C PHE A 153 3.97 -5.58 9.91
N THR A 154 4.86 -4.82 9.30
CA THR A 154 6.14 -4.42 9.88
C THR A 154 6.17 -2.91 10.09
N ASP A 155 7.13 -2.45 10.89
CA ASP A 155 7.33 -1.04 11.14
C ASP A 155 7.96 -0.37 9.90
N ASP A 156 7.20 0.51 9.26
CA ASP A 156 7.58 1.26 8.05
C ASP A 156 7.32 2.76 8.19
N CYS A 157 7.23 3.23 9.44
CA CYS A 157 7.00 4.62 9.80
C CYS A 157 8.29 5.44 9.74
N LEU A 158 8.96 5.44 8.59
CA LEU A 158 10.27 6.09 8.38
C LEU A 158 10.32 7.55 8.84
N ASN A 159 9.24 8.30 8.64
CA ASN A 159 9.15 9.70 9.06
C ASN A 159 9.25 9.87 10.58
N GLN A 160 8.76 8.88 11.34
CA GLN A 160 8.81 8.89 12.80
C GLN A 160 10.18 8.43 13.33
N HIS A 161 10.90 7.56 12.60
CA HIS A 161 12.27 7.16 12.97
C HIS A 161 13.26 8.34 12.95
N GLN A 162 13.02 9.35 12.11
CA GLN A 162 13.87 10.54 12.03
C GLN A 162 13.81 11.41 13.31
N ASN A 163 12.80 11.20 14.17
CA ASN A 163 12.63 11.94 15.41
C ASN A 163 13.32 11.29 16.64
N GLY A 164 14.25 10.34 16.41
CA GLY A 164 15.02 9.71 17.49
C GLY A 164 14.29 8.58 18.23
N LEU A 165 13.10 8.21 17.78
CA LEU A 165 12.36 7.05 18.25
C LEU A 165 12.93 5.81 17.56
N GLY A 166 13.48 4.88 18.34
CA GLY A 166 13.94 3.59 17.81
C GLY A 166 12.82 2.93 17.01
N GLY A 167 13.06 2.69 15.73
CA GLY A 167 12.13 1.94 14.89
C GLY A 167 12.08 0.46 15.26
N GLY A 168 11.20 -0.27 14.58
CA GLY A 168 11.05 -1.71 14.72
C GLY A 168 10.09 -2.15 15.83
N HIS A 169 9.40 -1.23 16.51
CA HIS A 169 8.48 -1.59 17.59
C HIS A 169 7.03 -1.82 17.12
N ASP A 170 6.64 -1.26 15.97
CA ASP A 170 5.29 -1.39 15.42
C ASP A 170 5.20 -2.56 14.41
N VAL A 171 5.31 -3.78 14.93
CA VAL A 171 5.20 -5.04 14.18
C VAL A 171 4.05 -5.84 14.75
N GLY A 172 3.25 -6.50 13.90
CA GLY A 172 2.09 -7.21 14.41
C GLY A 172 1.22 -7.89 13.37
N VAL A 173 0.08 -8.37 13.86
CA VAL A 173 -0.98 -8.97 13.07
C VAL A 173 -2.29 -8.25 13.39
N PHE A 174 -2.99 -7.79 12.35
CA PHE A 174 -4.33 -7.24 12.46
C PHE A 174 -5.35 -8.26 11.98
N ASP A 175 -6.27 -8.64 12.84
CA ASP A 175 -7.41 -9.50 12.52
C ASP A 175 -8.58 -8.64 12.05
N LEU A 176 -9.00 -8.82 10.80
CA LEU A 176 -10.11 -8.04 10.21
C LEU A 176 -11.46 -8.37 10.83
N LYS A 177 -11.66 -9.61 11.25
CA LYS A 177 -12.94 -10.09 11.77
C LYS A 177 -13.22 -9.52 13.15
N ASP A 178 -12.20 -9.55 14.01
CA ASP A 178 -12.32 -9.07 15.38
C ASP A 178 -11.91 -7.58 15.52
N ASN A 179 -11.45 -6.97 14.42
CA ASN A 179 -10.94 -5.59 14.36
C ASN A 179 -9.93 -5.32 15.49
N ASN A 180 -8.98 -6.25 15.64
CA ASN A 180 -8.03 -6.27 16.74
C ASN A 180 -6.59 -6.32 16.21
N CYS A 181 -5.70 -5.60 16.88
CA CYS A 181 -4.28 -5.54 16.58
C CYS A 181 -3.50 -6.30 17.66
N ILE A 182 -2.76 -7.33 17.25
CA ILE A 182 -1.84 -8.09 18.11
C ILE A 182 -0.43 -7.63 17.79
N GLU A 183 0.17 -6.89 18.73
CA GLU A 183 1.58 -6.48 18.64
C GLU A 183 2.49 -7.71 18.82
N LEU A 184 3.46 -7.87 17.93
CA LEU A 184 4.49 -8.90 17.99
C LEU A 184 5.81 -8.27 18.43
N GLN A 185 6.56 -8.97 19.27
CA GLN A 185 7.87 -8.46 19.71
C GLN A 185 8.86 -8.49 18.53
N PRO A 186 9.62 -7.41 18.30
CA PRO A 186 10.73 -7.44 17.36
C PRO A 186 11.79 -8.45 17.78
N LEU A 187 12.49 -9.02 16.80
CA LEU A 187 13.62 -9.94 16.98
C LEU A 187 14.79 -9.29 17.71
#